data_AF-A0A7J4KGV7-F1
#
_entry.id   AF-A0A7J4KGV7-F1
#
_cell.length_a   1.000
_cell.length_b   1.000
_cell.length_c   1.000
_cell.angle_alpha   90.00
_cell.angle_beta   90.00
_cell.angle_gamma   90.00
#
_symmetry.space_group_name_H-M   'P 1'
#
loop_
_entity.id
_entity.type
_entity.pdbx_description
1 polymer ?
#
loop_
_entity_poly.entity_id
_entity_poly.type
_entity_poly.pdbx_seq_one_letter_code
_entity_poly.pdbx_strand_id
1 'polypeptide(L)'
;MHEWALAESIVMAAVDEARKEKLKSITQVTIFIGELQQIEKEIFLFALNELSKSQKPSIKKDAFILKTEKSMLLCKNCGNTWKFSDMKKKLNEAESESIHFIPEVVFVHTRCPRCGSPDFEITKGRGVVLSSITGVR
;
A
#
# COMPACT_ATOMS: atom_id res chain seq x y z
N MET A 1 13.83 3.30 7.30
CA MET A 1 12.64 2.44 7.09
C MET A 1 11.56 3.30 6.44
N HIS A 2 11.23 3.04 5.18
CA HIS A 2 10.30 3.87 4.41
C HIS A 2 8.82 3.58 4.79
N GLU A 3 8.56 2.49 5.53
CA GLU A 3 7.29 2.19 6.20
C GLU A 3 6.84 3.33 7.12
N TRP A 4 7.79 3.99 7.80
CA TRP A 4 7.47 5.13 8.66
C TRP A 4 6.95 6.32 7.85
N ALA A 5 7.56 6.60 6.69
CA ALA A 5 7.10 7.67 5.80
C ALA A 5 5.71 7.37 5.22
N LEU A 6 5.45 6.11 4.87
CA LEU A 6 4.12 5.67 4.43
C LEU A 6 3.10 5.78 5.56
N ALA A 7 3.47 5.37 6.79
CA ALA A 7 2.60 5.40 7.95
C ALA A 7 2.24 6.84 8.33
N GLU A 8 3.23 7.74 8.31
CA GLU A 8 3.04 9.18 8.52
C GLU A 8 2.05 9.76 7.50
N SER A 9 2.25 9.47 6.22
CA SER A 9 1.35 9.92 5.14
C SER A 9 -0.10 9.45 5.38
N ILE A 10 -0.28 8.21 5.82
CA ILE A 10 -1.61 7.66 6.13
C ILE A 10 -2.23 8.32 7.36
N VAL A 11 -1.48 8.50 8.45
CA VAL A 11 -1.96 9.13 9.67
C VAL A 11 -2.36 10.58 9.39
N MET A 12 -1.52 11.33 8.66
CA MET A 12 -1.84 12.71 8.25
C MET A 12 -3.11 12.76 7.42
N ALA A 13 -3.22 11.92 6.39
CA ALA A 13 -4.42 11.86 5.55
C ALA A 13 -5.69 11.53 6.35
N ALA A 14 -5.61 10.58 7.29
CA ALA A 14 -6.74 10.22 8.14
C ALA A 14 -7.15 11.36 9.09
N VAL A 15 -6.17 12.07 9.68
CA VAL A 15 -6.42 13.22 10.55
C VAL A 15 -7.04 14.38 9.78
N ASP A 16 -6.51 14.69 8.60
CA ASP A 16 -7.01 15.77 7.76
C ASP A 16 -8.44 15.50 7.31
N GLU A 17 -8.75 14.29 6.90
CA GLU A 17 -10.10 13.90 6.50
C GLU A 17 -11.06 13.92 7.69
N ALA A 18 -10.63 13.46 8.87
CA ALA A 18 -11.42 13.53 10.09
C ALA A 18 -11.74 14.98 10.50
N ARG A 19 -10.81 15.93 10.29
CA ARG A 19 -11.06 17.36 10.55
C ARG A 19 -12.10 17.94 9.60
N LYS A 20 -12.01 17.63 8.29
CA LYS A 20 -13.00 18.07 7.30
C LYS A 20 -14.40 17.57 7.65
N GLU A 21 -14.48 16.32 8.07
CA GLU A 21 -15.73 15.65 8.46
C GLU A 21 -16.18 15.97 9.90
N LYS A 22 -15.45 16.86 10.59
CA LYS A 22 -15.70 17.31 11.98
C LYS A 22 -15.82 16.15 12.97
N LEU A 23 -15.06 15.09 12.77
CA LEU A 23 -14.99 13.98 13.70
C LEU A 23 -14.22 14.42 14.96
N LYS A 24 -14.75 14.10 16.14
CA LYS A 24 -14.07 14.28 17.43
C LYS A 24 -13.03 13.18 17.68
N SER A 25 -13.28 11.98 17.17
CA SER A 25 -12.36 10.84 17.28
C SER A 25 -12.54 9.87 16.12
N ILE A 26 -11.44 9.24 15.71
CA ILE A 26 -11.41 8.17 14.70
C ILE A 26 -11.45 6.82 15.42
N THR A 27 -12.43 5.99 15.11
CA THR A 27 -12.61 4.65 15.70
C THR A 27 -12.06 3.54 14.82
N GLN A 28 -11.97 3.76 13.50
CA GLN A 28 -11.41 2.79 12.56
C GLN A 28 -10.76 3.50 11.37
N VAL A 29 -9.62 2.99 10.93
CA VAL A 29 -8.90 3.39 9.72
C VAL A 29 -8.63 2.12 8.91
N THR A 30 -9.27 1.99 7.74
CA THR A 30 -9.06 0.83 6.86
C THR A 30 -7.99 1.17 5.83
N ILE A 31 -6.94 0.37 5.77
CA ILE A 31 -5.79 0.60 4.88
C ILE A 31 -5.61 -0.64 4.00
N PHE A 32 -5.55 -0.45 2.68
CA PHE A 32 -5.11 -1.49 1.76
C PHE A 32 -3.61 -1.37 1.52
N ILE A 33 -2.92 -2.51 1.60
CA ILE A 33 -1.51 -2.66 1.33
C ILE A 33 -1.38 -3.49 0.05
N GLY A 34 -0.95 -2.84 -1.01
CA GLY A 34 -0.66 -3.49 -2.27
C GLY A 34 0.49 -4.47 -2.15
N GLU A 35 0.28 -5.69 -2.63
CA GLU A 35 1.27 -6.77 -2.63
C GLU A 35 2.58 -6.38 -3.34
N LEU A 36 2.52 -5.51 -4.35
CA LEU A 36 3.68 -5.12 -5.14
C LEU A 36 4.73 -4.37 -4.32
N GLN A 37 4.28 -3.58 -3.33
CA GLN A 37 5.18 -2.78 -2.49
C GLN A 37 5.80 -3.59 -1.33
N GLN A 38 5.35 -4.83 -1.08
CA GLN A 38 6.01 -5.76 -0.15
C GLN A 38 6.22 -5.26 1.30
N ILE A 39 5.33 -4.39 1.79
CA ILE A 39 5.46 -3.76 3.11
C ILE A 39 5.53 -4.77 4.26
N GLU A 40 6.49 -4.56 5.16
CA GLU A 40 6.56 -5.23 6.45
C GLU A 40 5.44 -4.75 7.38
N LYS A 41 4.35 -5.53 7.44
CA LYS A 41 3.11 -5.13 8.14
C LYS A 41 3.29 -4.83 9.62
N GLU A 42 4.17 -5.56 10.31
CA GLU A 42 4.40 -5.37 11.74
C GLU A 42 5.05 -4.02 12.02
N ILE A 43 6.07 -3.68 11.24
CA ILE A 43 6.78 -2.40 11.32
C ILE A 43 5.86 -1.25 10.92
N PHE A 44 5.09 -1.43 9.85
CA PHE A 44 4.13 -0.45 9.40
C PHE A 44 3.03 -0.20 10.43
N LEU A 45 2.47 -1.26 11.03
CA LEU A 45 1.46 -1.16 12.09
C LEU A 45 2.03 -0.49 13.35
N PHE A 46 3.27 -0.83 13.71
CA PHE A 46 3.96 -0.18 14.82
C PHE A 46 4.10 1.33 14.58
N ALA A 47 4.59 1.74 13.41
CA ALA A 47 4.73 3.15 13.06
C ALA A 47 3.37 3.89 13.06
N LEU A 48 2.32 3.29 12.49
CA LEU A 48 0.96 3.84 12.53
C LEU A 48 0.50 4.11 13.97
N ASN A 49 0.68 3.13 14.85
CA ASN A 49 0.29 3.24 16.25
C ASN A 49 1.09 4.32 16.98
N GLU A 50 2.42 4.37 16.82
CA GLU A 50 3.25 5.40 17.46
C GLU A 50 2.89 6.81 16.99
N LEU A 51 2.79 7.02 15.67
CA LEU A 51 2.49 8.32 15.07
C LEU A 51 1.08 8.82 15.41
N SER A 52 0.14 7.92 15.70
CA SER A 52 -1.25 8.25 16.02
C SER A 52 -1.46 8.83 17.42
N LYS A 53 -0.56 8.57 18.37
CA LYS A 53 -0.76 8.89 19.81
C LYS A 53 -0.91 10.38 20.09
N SER A 54 -0.23 11.23 19.32
CA SER A 54 -0.20 12.69 19.52
C SER A 54 -1.20 13.44 18.63
N GLN A 55 -1.99 12.73 17.81
CA GLN A 55 -2.82 13.35 16.80
C GLN A 55 -4.15 13.87 17.34
N LYS A 56 -4.68 14.90 16.66
CA LYS A 56 -6.02 15.46 16.89
C LYS A 56 -6.73 15.67 15.55
N PRO A 57 -7.95 15.12 15.34
CA PRO A 57 -8.77 14.30 16.25
C PRO A 57 -8.08 13.03 16.75
N SER A 58 -8.44 12.56 17.95
CA SER A 58 -7.79 11.39 18.54
C SER A 58 -8.12 10.13 17.75
N ILE A 59 -7.11 9.28 17.54
CA ILE A 59 -7.26 7.97 16.90
C ILE A 59 -7.30 6.92 18.01
N LYS A 60 -8.33 6.08 18.04
CA LYS A 60 -8.46 5.04 19.05
C LYS A 60 -7.32 4.03 18.93
N LYS A 61 -6.95 3.45 20.09
CA LYS A 61 -6.08 2.28 20.14
C LYS A 61 -6.69 1.17 19.27
N ASP A 62 -5.85 0.50 18.49
CA ASP A 62 -6.23 -0.61 17.60
C ASP A 62 -7.24 -0.21 16.50
N ALA A 63 -7.30 1.07 16.13
CA ALA A 63 -8.17 1.55 15.05
C ALA A 63 -7.73 1.09 13.64
N PHE A 64 -6.47 0.69 13.46
CA PHE A 64 -5.91 0.38 12.15
C PHE A 64 -6.24 -1.04 11.70
N ILE A 65 -6.96 -1.15 10.58
CA ILE A 65 -7.29 -2.42 9.93
C ILE A 65 -6.51 -2.53 8.62
N LEU A 66 -5.48 -3.38 8.62
CA LEU A 66 -4.63 -3.62 7.46
C LEU A 66 -5.18 -4.76 6.60
N LYS A 67 -5.44 -4.49 5.32
CA LYS A 67 -5.87 -5.48 4.33
C LYS A 67 -4.83 -5.57 3.23
N THR A 68 -4.49 -6.78 2.78
CA THR A 68 -3.61 -6.94 1.61
C THR A 68 -4.45 -6.97 0.34
N GLU A 69 -4.07 -6.14 -0.62
CA GLU A 69 -4.60 -6.20 -1.97
C GLU A 69 -3.62 -6.95 -2.86
N LYS A 70 -4.09 -8.05 -3.47
CA LYS A 70 -3.30 -8.81 -4.43
C LYS A 70 -3.03 -7.97 -5.66
N SER A 71 -1.80 -8.06 -6.13
CA SER A 71 -1.37 -7.36 -7.33
C SER A 71 -2.02 -7.97 -8.58
N MET A 72 -2.38 -7.11 -9.54
CA MET A 72 -2.82 -7.53 -10.86
C MET A 72 -2.15 -6.65 -11.92
N LEU A 73 -1.50 -7.31 -12.88
CA LEU A 73 -0.78 -6.69 -13.98
C LEU A 73 -1.52 -7.04 -15.29
N LEU A 74 -1.70 -6.06 -16.19
CA LEU A 74 -2.35 -6.25 -17.49
C LEU A 74 -1.41 -5.85 -18.61
N CYS A 75 -1.10 -6.76 -19.54
CA CYS A 75 -0.31 -6.43 -20.71
C CYS A 75 -1.14 -5.65 -21.73
N LYS A 76 -0.65 -4.48 -22.12
CA LYS A 76 -1.29 -3.62 -23.11
C LYS A 76 -1.13 -4.14 -24.55
N ASN A 77 -0.15 -5.01 -24.79
CA ASN A 77 0.11 -5.59 -26.10
C ASN A 77 -0.75 -6.84 -26.41
N CYS A 78 -0.93 -7.75 -25.45
CA CYS A 78 -1.61 -9.03 -25.70
C CYS A 78 -2.82 -9.31 -24.79
N GLY A 79 -3.17 -8.38 -23.89
CA GLY A 79 -4.31 -8.50 -22.97
C GLY A 79 -4.14 -9.53 -21.85
N ASN A 80 -2.97 -10.19 -21.74
CA ASN A 80 -2.73 -11.16 -20.66
C ASN A 80 -2.75 -10.48 -19.29
N THR A 81 -3.35 -11.13 -18.30
CA THR A 81 -3.32 -10.69 -16.90
C THR A 81 -2.56 -11.68 -16.02
N TRP A 82 -1.77 -11.19 -15.07
CA TRP A 82 -1.03 -12.04 -14.12
C TRP A 82 -0.79 -11.33 -12.79
N LYS A 83 -0.37 -12.07 -11.76
CA LYS A 83 -0.04 -11.53 -10.43
C LYS A 83 1.46 -11.32 -10.27
N PHE A 84 1.86 -10.38 -9.43
CA PHE A 84 3.28 -10.21 -9.05
C PHE A 84 3.85 -11.47 -8.40
N SER A 85 3.03 -12.19 -7.60
CA SER A 85 3.43 -13.45 -6.97
C SER A 85 3.96 -14.50 -7.95
N ASP A 86 3.46 -14.47 -9.19
CA ASP A 86 3.81 -15.45 -10.24
C ASP A 86 5.23 -15.20 -10.79
N MET A 87 5.71 -13.96 -10.69
CA MET A 87 7.03 -13.54 -11.17
C MET A 87 8.04 -13.26 -10.06
N LYS A 88 7.58 -13.04 -8.81
CA LYS A 88 8.45 -12.75 -7.67
C LYS A 88 9.58 -13.77 -7.50
N LYS A 89 9.33 -15.05 -7.80
CA LYS A 89 10.34 -16.12 -7.74
C LYS A 89 11.50 -15.97 -8.73
N LYS A 90 11.34 -15.12 -9.74
CA LYS A 90 12.36 -14.86 -10.78
C LYS A 90 13.18 -13.60 -10.50
N LEU A 91 12.82 -12.84 -9.46
CA LEU A 91 13.54 -11.64 -9.05
C LEU A 91 14.62 -12.01 -8.04
N ASN A 92 15.79 -11.40 -8.17
CA ASN A 92 16.76 -11.43 -7.09
C ASN A 92 16.40 -10.43 -5.98
N GLU A 93 17.14 -10.47 -4.87
CA GLU A 93 16.89 -9.63 -3.70
C GLU A 93 16.94 -8.14 -4.03
N ALA A 94 17.97 -7.67 -4.75
CA ALA A 94 18.11 -6.26 -5.12
C ALA A 94 16.98 -5.76 -6.03
N GLU A 95 16.52 -6.59 -6.96
CA GLU A 95 15.38 -6.27 -7.82
C GLU A 95 14.07 -6.21 -7.04
N SER A 96 13.86 -7.18 -6.14
CA SER A 96 12.71 -7.19 -5.23
C SER A 96 12.69 -5.94 -4.35
N GLU A 97 13.85 -5.55 -3.83
CA GLU A 97 13.97 -4.38 -2.96
C GLU A 97 13.76 -3.07 -3.70
N SER A 98 14.23 -2.98 -4.94
CA SER A 98 13.98 -1.82 -5.79
C SER A 98 12.48 -1.61 -6.04
N ILE A 99 11.73 -2.69 -6.23
CA ILE A 99 10.26 -2.65 -6.39
C ILE A 99 9.56 -2.30 -5.07
N HIS A 100 10.08 -2.77 -3.94
CA HIS A 100 9.58 -2.43 -2.60
C HIS A 100 9.64 -0.91 -2.34
N PHE A 101 10.76 -0.26 -2.70
CA PHE A 101 10.89 1.19 -2.60
C PHE A 101 10.06 1.96 -3.65
N ILE A 102 10.11 1.51 -4.91
CA ILE A 102 9.42 2.16 -6.03
C ILE A 102 8.68 1.09 -6.84
N PRO A 103 7.37 0.88 -6.61
CA PRO A 103 6.60 -0.17 -7.27
C PRO A 103 6.68 -0.14 -8.80
N GLU A 104 6.84 1.03 -9.41
CA GLU A 104 6.99 1.22 -10.86
C GLU A 104 8.24 0.55 -11.44
N VAL A 105 9.27 0.30 -10.63
CA VAL A 105 10.49 -0.38 -11.09
C VAL A 105 10.22 -1.82 -11.53
N VAL A 106 9.03 -2.37 -11.25
CA VAL A 106 8.56 -3.65 -11.80
C VAL A 106 8.59 -3.69 -13.33
N PHE A 107 8.39 -2.55 -14.01
CA PHE A 107 8.45 -2.46 -15.48
C PHE A 107 9.86 -2.70 -16.03
N VAL A 108 10.88 -2.46 -15.22
CA VAL A 108 12.29 -2.68 -15.61
C VAL A 108 12.63 -4.16 -15.52
N HIS A 109 12.29 -4.81 -14.40
CA HIS A 109 12.72 -6.17 -14.09
C HIS A 109 11.83 -7.27 -14.65
N THR A 110 10.63 -6.92 -15.13
CA THR A 110 9.65 -7.94 -15.51
C THR A 110 9.06 -7.67 -16.89
N ARG A 111 8.52 -8.73 -17.48
CA ARG A 111 7.90 -8.72 -18.81
C ARG A 111 6.63 -9.54 -18.76
N CYS A 112 5.73 -9.28 -19.71
CA CYS A 112 4.55 -10.11 -19.90
C CYS A 112 4.96 -11.59 -20.07
N PRO A 113 4.48 -12.52 -19.22
CA PRO A 113 4.88 -13.92 -19.29
C PRO A 113 4.36 -14.64 -20.54
N ARG A 114 3.39 -14.03 -21.26
CA ARG A 114 2.78 -14.59 -22.47
C ARG A 114 3.47 -14.14 -23.75
N CYS A 115 3.79 -12.85 -23.90
CA CYS A 115 4.31 -12.28 -25.14
C CYS A 115 5.66 -11.58 -25.02
N GLY A 116 6.24 -11.51 -23.82
CA GLY A 116 7.53 -10.84 -23.58
C GLY A 116 7.49 -9.30 -23.61
N SER A 117 6.34 -8.68 -23.90
CA SER A 117 6.22 -7.21 -23.93
C SER A 117 6.55 -6.58 -22.57
N PRO A 118 7.32 -5.47 -22.54
CA PRO A 118 7.50 -4.63 -21.35
C PRO A 118 6.30 -3.72 -21.08
N ASP A 119 5.39 -3.59 -22.06
CA ASP A 119 4.26 -2.68 -21.95
C ASP A 119 3.08 -3.37 -21.25
N PHE A 120 2.95 -3.06 -19.97
CA PHE A 120 1.87 -3.50 -19.10
C PHE A 120 1.55 -2.42 -18.06
N GLU A 121 0.42 -2.58 -17.39
CA GLU A 121 -0.04 -1.68 -16.33
C GLU A 121 -0.27 -2.42 -15.02
N ILE A 122 -0.12 -1.69 -13.91
CA ILE A 122 -0.49 -2.16 -12.56
C ILE A 122 -1.94 -1.74 -12.33
N THR A 123 -2.85 -2.71 -12.36
CA THR A 123 -4.30 -2.46 -12.22
C THR A 123 -4.76 -2.51 -10.76
N LYS A 124 -4.08 -3.30 -9.92
CA LYS A 124 -4.37 -3.46 -8.48
C LYS A 124 -3.11 -3.76 -7.70
N GLY A 125 -3.15 -3.52 -6.39
CA GLY A 125 -2.13 -3.94 -5.44
C GLY A 125 -0.79 -3.23 -5.62
N ARG A 126 -0.80 -1.97 -6.10
CA ARG A 126 0.40 -1.15 -6.32
C ARG A 126 1.13 -0.81 -5.02
N GLY A 127 0.41 -0.28 -4.03
CA GLY A 127 1.00 0.26 -2.82
C GLY A 127 -0.04 0.52 -1.73
N VAL A 128 0.25 1.45 -0.82
CA VAL A 128 -0.61 1.72 0.33
C VAL A 128 -1.74 2.71 -0.01
N VAL A 129 -2.97 2.40 0.39
CA VAL A 129 -4.17 3.22 0.16
C VAL A 129 -4.97 3.35 1.47
N LEU A 130 -5.25 4.59 1.88
CA LEU A 130 -6.26 4.88 2.89
C LEU A 130 -7.66 4.68 2.28
N SER A 131 -8.33 3.59 2.64
CA SER A 131 -9.61 3.21 2.05
C SER A 131 -10.80 3.93 2.67
N SER A 132 -10.81 4.02 4.00
CA SER A 132 -11.92 4.61 4.73
C SER A 132 -11.50 4.99 6.14
N ILE A 133 -12.19 5.99 6.68
CA ILE A 133 -12.16 6.34 8.09
C ILE A 133 -13.57 6.28 8.67
N THR A 134 -13.69 5.80 9.89
CA THR A 134 -14.93 5.81 10.67
C THR A 134 -14.66 6.50 11.99
N GLY A 135 -15.57 7.35 12.46
CA GLY A 135 -15.40 8.06 13.71
C GLY A 135 -16.69 8.64 14.27
N VAL A 136 -16.56 9.33 15.39
CA VAL A 136 -17.68 9.94 16.13
C VAL A 136 -17.61 11.46 15.94
N ARG A 137 -18.75 12.09 15.64
CA ARG A 137 -18.90 13.56 15.53
C ARG A 137 -19.24 14.23 16.86
#